data_AF-A0A800MGW6-F1
#
_entry.id   AF-A0A800MGW6-F1
#
_cell.length_a   1.000
_cell.length_b   1.000
_cell.length_c   1.000
_cell.angle_alpha   90.00
_cell.angle_beta   90.00
_cell.angle_gamma   90.00
#
_symmetry.space_group_name_H-M   'P 1'
#
loop_
_entity.id
_entity.type
_entity.pdbx_description
1 polymer ?
#
loop_
_entity_poly.entity_id
_entity_poly.type
_entity_poly.pdbx_seq_one_letter_code
_entity_poly.pdbx_strand_id
1 'polypeptide(L)'
;MDLSLTLKRASLAGIMLTLCGSVAAQGLTAILADGTALTIRQPLKAFTTEGAVFHLDAATREIFVTGIAVTVPASVDGGVVAIGGTSDGAGGEITAATFDRLLDENAQPTGRDAIGAFSGAARSIYATDRADMGDARVAGRIQAQYLAQRDAAAAVHPSFVMPSGPTAYPAMAGGTCKSAGHVYVDLAGNPYYIPDIEVVIELSENVVGGEVTSSDQATGTFMIGNMLVMLNKDPRFTADVIGLGGSIIPTSVLWAELAANPNAQLDVVGHMIGEHFMYAQWLETEFIDVTAPPTITAEQWLFRDDADRIRFRGFLDKPLDETLNNGTLLTLHVQFRNGAVTLLDRVEALVIDPLSGMGQYRVRSRDEVNVSLVDTVEMYATDSSGAVVTSSTWLRVDVE
;
A
#
# COMPACT_ATOMS: atom_id res chain seq x y z
N MET A 1 30.62 2.59 8.70
CA MET A 1 29.71 2.39 7.55
C MET A 1 29.05 1.05 7.76
N ASP A 2 27.87 1.10 8.36
CA ASP A 2 27.17 -0.05 8.91
C ASP A 2 26.21 -0.60 7.84
N LEU A 3 26.52 -1.79 7.32
CA LEU A 3 25.78 -2.47 6.26
C LEU A 3 24.41 -3.03 6.74
N SER A 4 24.07 -2.85 8.02
CA SER A 4 22.90 -3.49 8.63
C SER A 4 21.56 -2.77 8.43
N LEU A 5 21.59 -1.48 8.03
CA LEU A 5 20.36 -0.70 7.75
C LEU A 5 19.79 -0.97 6.35
N THR A 6 20.62 -1.31 5.37
CA THR A 6 20.19 -1.43 3.96
C THR A 6 19.42 -2.72 3.65
N LEU A 7 19.41 -3.71 4.55
CA LEU A 7 18.79 -5.02 4.33
C LEU A 7 17.36 -5.15 4.91
N LYS A 8 16.82 -4.12 5.58
CA LYS A 8 15.50 -4.18 6.22
C LYS A 8 14.36 -3.55 5.41
N ARG A 9 14.65 -2.81 4.34
CA ARG A 9 13.65 -2.03 3.57
C ARG A 9 13.12 -2.75 2.31
N ALA A 10 13.16 -4.08 2.28
CA ALA A 10 12.81 -4.90 1.11
C ALA A 10 11.55 -5.77 1.30
N SER A 11 10.66 -5.44 2.25
CA SER A 11 9.65 -6.39 2.74
C SER A 11 8.22 -6.26 2.22
N LEU A 12 7.90 -5.44 1.21
CA LEU A 12 6.59 -5.57 0.52
C LEU A 12 6.70 -6.34 -0.81
N ALA A 13 7.69 -6.03 -1.65
CA ALA A 13 7.92 -6.75 -2.90
C ALA A 13 8.20 -8.26 -2.72
N GLY A 14 8.70 -8.68 -1.55
CA GLY A 14 9.07 -10.08 -1.25
C GLY A 14 7.93 -10.98 -0.76
N ILE A 15 6.75 -10.46 -0.42
CA ILE A 15 5.70 -11.27 0.24
C ILE A 15 4.92 -12.14 -0.75
N MET A 16 4.69 -11.68 -1.99
CA MET A 16 3.88 -12.42 -2.97
C MET A 16 4.55 -13.67 -3.56
N LEU A 17 5.88 -13.65 -3.76
CA LEU A 17 6.58 -14.78 -4.39
C LEU A 17 6.61 -16.05 -3.48
N THR A 18 6.32 -15.89 -2.18
CA THR A 18 6.45 -16.96 -1.17
C THR A 18 5.13 -17.69 -0.88
N LEU A 19 3.98 -17.22 -1.39
CA LEU A 19 2.66 -17.87 -1.22
C LEU A 19 2.39 -19.01 -2.23
N CYS A 20 3.28 -19.21 -3.21
CA CYS A 20 3.10 -20.12 -4.35
C CYS A 20 3.14 -21.63 -4.04
N GLY A 21 3.17 -22.06 -2.77
CA GLY A 21 3.48 -23.45 -2.38
C GLY A 21 2.29 -24.40 -2.15
N SER A 22 1.12 -23.89 -1.77
CA SER A 22 -0.04 -24.73 -1.44
C SER A 22 -1.28 -23.85 -1.25
N VAL A 23 -1.99 -23.55 -2.32
CA VAL A 23 -3.19 -22.70 -2.23
C VAL A 23 -4.40 -23.60 -1.93
N ALA A 24 -4.86 -23.58 -0.69
CA ALA A 24 -6.25 -23.95 -0.41
C ALA A 24 -7.15 -22.87 -1.02
N ALA A 25 -8.24 -23.26 -1.68
CA ALA A 25 -9.18 -22.29 -2.23
C ALA A 25 -9.78 -21.47 -1.09
N GLN A 26 -9.66 -20.16 -1.16
CA GLN A 26 -10.18 -19.25 -0.13
C GLN A 26 -11.67 -18.99 -0.28
N GLY A 27 -12.29 -19.40 -1.40
CA GLY A 27 -13.74 -19.40 -1.49
C GLY A 27 -14.37 -20.41 -2.44
N LEU A 28 -15.60 -20.82 -2.12
CA LEU A 28 -16.37 -21.79 -2.90
C LEU A 28 -17.23 -21.14 -3.98
N THR A 29 -17.63 -19.88 -3.75
CA THR A 29 -18.54 -19.12 -4.60
C THR A 29 -18.04 -17.71 -4.87
N ALA A 30 -18.34 -17.20 -6.05
CA ALA A 30 -18.09 -15.81 -6.40
C ALA A 30 -19.32 -15.22 -7.10
N ILE A 31 -19.55 -13.92 -6.93
CA ILE A 31 -20.62 -13.19 -7.60
C ILE A 31 -20.00 -12.13 -8.50
N LEU A 32 -20.31 -12.17 -9.79
CA LEU A 32 -19.91 -11.13 -10.74
C LEU A 32 -20.71 -9.84 -10.51
N ALA A 33 -20.22 -8.73 -11.06
CA ALA A 33 -20.87 -7.41 -10.92
C ALA A 33 -22.31 -7.35 -11.47
N ASP A 34 -22.66 -8.23 -12.40
CA ASP A 34 -24.02 -8.36 -12.96
C ASP A 34 -24.94 -9.30 -12.16
N GLY A 35 -24.44 -9.87 -11.05
CA GLY A 35 -25.15 -10.82 -10.20
C GLY A 35 -24.99 -12.28 -10.62
N THR A 36 -24.22 -12.58 -11.68
CA THR A 36 -23.96 -13.96 -12.08
C THR A 36 -23.21 -14.69 -10.98
N ALA A 37 -23.79 -15.80 -10.51
CA ALA A 37 -23.17 -16.66 -9.51
C ALA A 37 -22.22 -17.65 -10.18
N LEU A 38 -21.01 -17.74 -9.64
CA LEU A 38 -19.97 -18.66 -10.06
C LEU A 38 -19.68 -19.66 -8.94
N THR A 39 -19.39 -20.90 -9.34
CA THR A 39 -18.92 -21.95 -8.43
C THR A 39 -17.50 -22.33 -8.79
N ILE A 40 -16.67 -22.61 -7.79
CA ILE A 40 -15.30 -23.04 -8.05
C ILE A 40 -15.26 -24.30 -8.92
N ARG A 41 -14.39 -24.31 -9.94
CA ARG A 41 -14.29 -25.43 -10.88
C ARG A 41 -13.82 -26.69 -10.18
N GLN A 42 -14.41 -27.83 -10.55
CA GLN A 42 -13.95 -29.16 -10.14
C GLN A 42 -13.48 -30.00 -11.35
N PRO A 43 -12.32 -30.69 -11.26
CA PRO A 43 -11.32 -30.57 -10.20
C PRO A 43 -10.73 -29.16 -10.11
N LEU A 44 -10.25 -28.78 -8.91
CA LEU A 44 -9.65 -27.47 -8.65
C LEU A 44 -8.56 -27.14 -9.69
N LYS A 45 -8.59 -25.90 -10.15
CA LYS A 45 -7.59 -25.37 -11.08
C LYS A 45 -7.16 -23.99 -10.59
N ALA A 46 -5.97 -23.94 -9.98
CA ALA A 46 -5.35 -22.69 -9.55
C ALA A 46 -4.75 -21.92 -10.74
N PHE A 47 -4.58 -20.62 -10.57
CA PHE A 47 -3.76 -19.78 -11.43
C PHE A 47 -2.95 -18.78 -10.58
N THR A 48 -1.83 -18.37 -11.15
CA THR A 48 -1.05 -17.23 -10.67
C THR A 48 -0.59 -16.45 -11.88
N THR A 49 -0.57 -15.13 -11.75
CA THR A 49 -0.10 -14.24 -12.81
C THR A 49 0.53 -13.00 -12.22
N GLU A 50 1.62 -12.58 -12.85
CA GLU A 50 2.26 -11.30 -12.64
C GLU A 50 2.74 -10.82 -14.00
N GLY A 51 2.47 -9.57 -14.32
CA GLY A 51 2.94 -8.97 -15.57
C GLY A 51 2.24 -7.68 -15.92
N ALA A 52 2.65 -7.09 -17.03
CA ALA A 52 2.08 -5.84 -17.50
C ALA A 52 0.60 -5.99 -17.88
N VAL A 53 -0.19 -4.93 -17.61
CA VAL A 53 -1.58 -4.84 -18.04
C VAL A 53 -1.62 -4.55 -19.54
N PHE A 54 -2.13 -5.52 -20.31
CA PHE A 54 -2.26 -5.40 -21.77
C PHE A 54 -3.60 -4.78 -22.19
N HIS A 55 -4.63 -4.99 -21.40
CA HIS A 55 -5.98 -4.49 -21.65
C HIS A 55 -6.83 -4.52 -20.38
N LEU A 56 -7.87 -3.68 -20.36
CA LEU A 56 -8.91 -3.65 -19.34
C LEU A 56 -10.25 -3.65 -20.07
N ASP A 57 -11.13 -4.57 -19.70
CA ASP A 57 -12.52 -4.53 -20.13
C ASP A 57 -13.39 -4.10 -18.95
N ALA A 58 -13.85 -2.85 -18.96
CA ALA A 58 -14.70 -2.31 -17.92
C ALA A 58 -16.14 -2.87 -17.94
N ALA A 59 -16.59 -3.44 -19.05
CA ALA A 59 -17.88 -4.10 -19.16
C ALA A 59 -17.86 -5.49 -18.50
N THR A 60 -16.77 -6.24 -18.64
CA THR A 60 -16.63 -7.56 -18.00
C THR A 60 -15.83 -7.54 -16.69
N ARG A 61 -15.21 -6.40 -16.35
CA ARG A 61 -14.33 -6.20 -15.18
C ARG A 61 -13.11 -7.12 -15.24
N GLU A 62 -12.54 -7.25 -16.43
CA GLU A 62 -11.41 -8.12 -16.71
C GLU A 62 -10.12 -7.33 -16.90
N ILE A 63 -9.05 -7.84 -16.31
CA ILE A 63 -7.68 -7.35 -16.45
C ILE A 63 -6.89 -8.38 -17.24
N PHE A 64 -6.38 -8.01 -18.41
CA PHE A 64 -5.63 -8.91 -19.28
C PHE A 64 -4.14 -8.81 -18.96
N VAL A 65 -3.58 -9.89 -18.43
CA VAL A 65 -2.19 -9.98 -17.95
C VAL A 65 -1.61 -11.36 -18.26
N THR A 66 -0.40 -11.42 -18.83
CA THR A 66 0.37 -12.66 -19.08
C THR A 66 -0.47 -13.82 -19.64
N GLY A 67 -1.33 -13.54 -20.64
CA GLY A 67 -2.16 -14.55 -21.31
C GLY A 67 -3.41 -14.99 -20.54
N ILE A 68 -3.74 -14.34 -19.42
CA ILE A 68 -4.93 -14.60 -18.60
C ILE A 68 -5.79 -13.32 -18.56
N ALA A 69 -7.11 -13.49 -18.57
CA ALA A 69 -8.07 -12.44 -18.23
C ALA A 69 -8.51 -12.67 -16.78
N VAL A 70 -7.98 -11.87 -15.85
CA VAL A 70 -8.35 -11.92 -14.43
C VAL A 70 -9.66 -11.16 -14.28
N THR A 71 -10.73 -11.83 -13.86
CA THR A 71 -12.04 -11.22 -13.65
C THR A 71 -12.14 -10.76 -12.20
N VAL A 72 -12.42 -9.48 -11.97
CA VAL A 72 -12.65 -8.94 -10.61
C VAL A 72 -14.13 -9.11 -10.26
N PRO A 73 -14.50 -10.05 -9.38
CA PRO A 73 -15.89 -10.25 -8.99
C PRO A 73 -16.37 -9.13 -8.07
N ALA A 74 -17.69 -9.00 -7.90
CA ALA A 74 -18.25 -8.16 -6.85
C ALA A 74 -17.95 -8.73 -5.45
N SER A 75 -18.01 -10.05 -5.31
CA SER A 75 -17.65 -10.72 -4.07
C SER A 75 -17.14 -12.15 -4.25
N VAL A 76 -16.36 -12.61 -3.28
CA VAL A 76 -16.00 -14.02 -3.05
C VAL A 76 -16.52 -14.40 -1.67
N ASP A 77 -17.36 -15.43 -1.59
CA ASP A 77 -18.04 -15.87 -0.36
C ASP A 77 -18.70 -14.74 0.46
N GLY A 78 -19.23 -13.74 -0.26
CA GLY A 78 -19.92 -12.58 0.33
C GLY A 78 -19.01 -11.41 0.71
N GLY A 79 -17.68 -11.58 0.74
CA GLY A 79 -16.72 -10.50 0.93
C GLY A 79 -16.49 -9.72 -0.35
N VAL A 80 -16.50 -8.38 -0.28
CA VAL A 80 -16.22 -7.52 -1.45
C VAL A 80 -14.76 -7.68 -1.86
N VAL A 81 -14.52 -7.85 -3.16
CA VAL A 81 -13.16 -7.89 -3.70
C VAL A 81 -12.72 -6.49 -4.11
N ALA A 82 -11.69 -5.99 -3.43
CA ALA A 82 -10.99 -4.77 -3.77
C ALA A 82 -9.69 -5.08 -4.53
N ILE A 83 -9.22 -4.12 -5.31
CA ILE A 83 -7.96 -4.16 -6.04
C ILE A 83 -6.90 -3.44 -5.21
N GLY A 84 -6.00 -4.22 -4.59
CA GLY A 84 -4.89 -3.71 -3.82
C GLY A 84 -3.90 -2.89 -4.67
N GLY A 85 -3.09 -2.06 -4.00
CA GLY A 85 -2.14 -1.15 -4.66
C GLY A 85 -2.80 0.06 -5.34
N THR A 86 -4.13 0.12 -5.40
CA THR A 86 -4.89 1.28 -5.88
C THR A 86 -5.22 2.23 -4.73
N SER A 87 -5.48 3.51 -5.04
CA SER A 87 -5.68 4.54 -4.02
C SER A 87 -6.96 4.31 -3.23
N ASP A 88 -6.88 4.68 -1.95
CA ASP A 88 -8.02 4.99 -1.11
C ASP A 88 -8.39 6.49 -1.13
N GLY A 89 -7.86 7.27 -2.08
CA GLY A 89 -7.99 8.74 -2.21
C GLY A 89 -9.44 9.28 -2.32
N ALA A 90 -9.82 9.96 -3.40
CA ALA A 90 -11.14 10.59 -3.53
C ALA A 90 -12.36 9.61 -3.55
N GLY A 91 -12.18 8.33 -3.21
CA GLY A 91 -13.23 7.32 -3.25
C GLY A 91 -12.89 5.89 -2.79
N GLY A 92 -11.82 5.65 -2.02
CA GLY A 92 -11.48 4.29 -1.53
C GLY A 92 -10.88 3.37 -2.60
N GLU A 93 -10.41 2.19 -2.18
CA GLU A 93 -9.86 1.14 -3.05
C GLU A 93 -10.81 0.84 -4.22
N ILE A 94 -10.26 0.53 -5.38
CA ILE A 94 -11.06 0.23 -6.57
C ILE A 94 -11.66 -1.18 -6.44
N THR A 95 -12.95 -1.33 -6.67
CA THR A 95 -13.67 -2.61 -6.63
C THR A 95 -14.30 -2.89 -8.00
N ALA A 96 -14.98 -4.03 -8.16
CA ALA A 96 -15.77 -4.30 -9.36
C ALA A 96 -16.84 -3.22 -9.65
N ALA A 97 -17.35 -2.53 -8.61
CA ALA A 97 -18.35 -1.47 -8.76
C ALA A 97 -17.76 -0.16 -9.30
N THR A 98 -16.47 0.08 -9.05
CA THR A 98 -15.74 1.29 -9.44
C THR A 98 -14.60 1.00 -10.42
N PHE A 99 -14.62 -0.17 -11.07
CA PHE A 99 -13.54 -0.69 -11.92
C PHE A 99 -13.15 0.27 -13.05
N ASP A 100 -14.11 1.03 -13.57
CA ASP A 100 -13.88 2.01 -14.63
C ASP A 100 -12.91 3.13 -14.20
N ARG A 101 -12.68 3.36 -12.91
CA ARG A 101 -11.66 4.27 -12.39
C ARG A 101 -10.25 3.88 -12.85
N LEU A 102 -9.99 2.61 -13.18
CA LEU A 102 -8.69 2.18 -13.70
C LEU A 102 -8.38 2.74 -15.09
N LEU A 103 -9.41 3.08 -15.87
CA LEU A 103 -9.26 3.57 -17.24
C LEU A 103 -8.56 4.93 -17.24
N ASP A 104 -7.52 5.07 -18.08
CA ASP A 104 -6.76 6.32 -18.21
C ASP A 104 -7.66 7.53 -18.52
N GLU A 105 -8.76 7.33 -19.27
CA GLU A 105 -9.71 8.39 -19.62
C GLU A 105 -10.44 9.00 -18.43
N ASN A 106 -10.66 8.21 -17.37
CA ASN A 106 -11.29 8.66 -16.14
C ASN A 106 -10.28 9.30 -15.21
N ALA A 107 -9.02 8.83 -15.25
CA ALA A 107 -7.93 9.34 -14.44
C ALA A 107 -7.25 10.60 -15.00
N GLN A 108 -7.39 10.96 -16.28
CA GLN A 108 -6.73 12.14 -16.89
C GLN A 108 -7.13 13.50 -16.25
N PRO A 109 -6.41 14.61 -16.48
CA PRO A 109 -6.69 15.92 -15.83
C PRO A 109 -8.10 16.48 -15.98
N THR A 110 -8.77 16.13 -17.08
CA THR A 110 -10.16 16.54 -17.34
C THR A 110 -11.12 15.35 -17.25
N GLY A 111 -10.66 14.25 -16.68
CA GLY A 111 -11.44 13.03 -16.47
C GLY A 111 -12.37 13.18 -15.28
N ARG A 112 -13.29 12.22 -15.14
CA ARG A 112 -14.25 12.18 -14.03
C ARG A 112 -13.56 12.20 -12.66
N ASP A 113 -12.43 11.51 -12.54
CA ASP A 113 -11.78 11.24 -11.25
C ASP A 113 -10.66 12.24 -10.92
N ALA A 114 -10.44 13.26 -11.76
CA ALA A 114 -9.54 14.37 -11.46
C ALA A 114 -10.17 15.31 -10.41
N ILE A 115 -9.87 15.08 -9.12
CA ILE A 115 -10.44 15.83 -8.00
C ILE A 115 -9.32 16.44 -7.16
N GLY A 116 -9.39 17.76 -6.91
CA GLY A 116 -8.52 18.46 -5.97
C GLY A 116 -7.04 18.42 -6.35
N ALA A 117 -6.20 17.83 -5.47
CA ALA A 117 -4.77 17.66 -5.69
C ALA A 117 -4.43 16.60 -6.75
N PHE A 118 -5.40 15.73 -7.10
CA PHE A 118 -5.27 14.74 -8.16
C PHE A 118 -5.56 15.40 -9.50
N SER A 119 -4.47 15.75 -10.19
CA SER A 119 -4.50 16.58 -11.40
C SER A 119 -4.49 15.78 -12.69
N GLY A 120 -4.51 14.45 -12.61
CA GLY A 120 -4.56 13.58 -13.77
C GLY A 120 -3.65 12.38 -13.67
N ALA A 121 -3.88 11.39 -14.53
CA ALA A 121 -3.10 10.18 -14.64
C ALA A 121 -1.61 10.52 -14.76
N ALA A 122 -0.81 10.02 -13.82
CA ALA A 122 0.63 10.21 -13.83
C ALA A 122 1.24 9.45 -15.02
N ARG A 123 0.62 8.33 -15.41
CA ARG A 123 1.01 7.47 -16.53
C ARG A 123 -0.14 6.62 -17.04
N SER A 124 0.03 6.03 -18.22
CA SER A 124 -0.89 4.98 -18.67
C SER A 124 -0.76 3.72 -17.81
N ILE A 125 -1.89 3.12 -17.44
CA ILE A 125 -1.93 1.78 -16.84
C ILE A 125 -1.60 0.69 -17.86
N TYR A 126 -1.82 0.96 -19.15
CA TYR A 126 -1.51 0.01 -20.21
C TYR A 126 -0.01 -0.05 -20.47
N ALA A 127 0.46 -1.24 -20.84
CA ALA A 127 1.82 -1.41 -21.30
C ALA A 127 2.12 -0.51 -22.51
N THR A 128 3.30 0.11 -22.52
CA THR A 128 3.73 1.10 -23.53
C THR A 128 3.93 0.51 -24.92
N ASP A 129 4.20 -0.80 -25.03
CA ASP A 129 4.19 -1.55 -26.28
C ASP A 129 2.77 -1.83 -26.81
N ARG A 130 1.74 -1.45 -26.05
CA ARG A 130 0.31 -1.50 -26.39
C ARG A 130 -0.32 -0.12 -26.44
N ALA A 131 0.42 0.87 -26.93
CA ALA A 131 -0.09 2.23 -27.15
C ALA A 131 -1.35 2.28 -28.05
N ASP A 132 -1.62 1.23 -28.82
CA ASP A 132 -2.83 1.03 -29.63
C ASP A 132 -4.09 0.74 -28.80
N MET A 133 -3.94 0.22 -27.59
CA MET A 133 -5.03 -0.12 -26.67
C MET A 133 -5.45 1.09 -25.80
N GLY A 134 -4.59 2.10 -25.70
CA GLY A 134 -4.91 3.36 -25.04
C GLY A 134 -5.61 4.35 -25.97
N ASP A 135 -6.49 5.20 -25.43
CA ASP A 135 -6.99 6.34 -26.20
C ASP A 135 -5.82 7.30 -26.50
N ALA A 136 -5.43 7.42 -27.76
CA ALA A 136 -4.32 8.26 -28.20
C ALA A 136 -4.47 9.73 -27.75
N ARG A 137 -5.71 10.23 -27.57
CA ARG A 137 -5.97 11.56 -27.01
C ARG A 137 -5.55 11.64 -25.54
N VAL A 138 -5.77 10.57 -24.79
CA VAL A 138 -5.41 10.47 -23.37
C VAL A 138 -3.90 10.31 -23.22
N ALA A 139 -3.25 9.48 -24.04
CA ALA A 139 -1.79 9.35 -24.05
C ALA A 139 -1.08 10.68 -24.31
N GLY A 140 -1.56 11.47 -25.28
CA GLY A 140 -1.02 12.81 -25.56
C GLY A 140 -1.20 13.79 -24.39
N ARG A 141 -2.29 13.68 -23.63
CA ARG A 141 -2.55 14.52 -22.44
C ARG A 141 -1.67 14.13 -21.26
N ILE A 142 -1.49 12.83 -21.00
CA ILE A 142 -0.56 12.32 -19.97
C ILE A 142 0.86 12.82 -20.28
N GLN A 143 1.30 12.68 -21.53
CA GLN A 143 2.61 13.19 -21.95
C GLN A 143 2.73 14.71 -21.75
N ALA A 144 1.71 15.49 -22.13
CA ALA A 144 1.72 16.94 -21.96
C ALA A 144 1.77 17.35 -20.48
N GLN A 145 1.03 16.65 -19.62
CA GLN A 145 1.04 16.86 -18.17
C GLN A 145 2.43 16.56 -17.58
N TYR A 146 3.03 15.43 -17.93
CA TYR A 146 4.40 15.08 -17.54
C TYR A 146 5.38 16.19 -17.93
N LEU A 147 5.36 16.64 -19.19
CA LEU A 147 6.26 17.68 -19.68
C LEU A 147 6.09 18.99 -18.89
N ALA A 148 4.84 19.42 -18.65
CA ALA A 148 4.55 20.63 -17.89
C ALA A 148 5.03 20.54 -16.43
N GLN A 149 4.81 19.40 -15.78
CA GLN A 149 5.21 19.14 -14.40
C GLN A 149 6.73 19.05 -14.25
N ARG A 150 7.39 18.36 -15.18
CA ARG A 150 8.85 18.32 -15.28
C ARG A 150 9.44 19.72 -15.46
N ASP A 151 8.90 20.53 -16.37
CA ASP A 151 9.43 21.86 -16.67
C ASP A 151 9.25 22.82 -15.48
N ALA A 152 8.12 22.73 -14.78
CA ALA A 152 7.89 23.46 -13.54
C ALA A 152 8.90 23.06 -12.44
N ALA A 153 9.15 21.76 -12.27
CA ALA A 153 10.10 21.25 -11.29
C ALA A 153 11.55 21.62 -11.63
N ALA A 154 11.95 21.56 -12.91
CA ALA A 154 13.27 21.98 -13.37
C ALA A 154 13.56 23.46 -13.12
N ALA A 155 12.51 24.30 -13.08
CA ALA A 155 12.66 25.72 -12.76
C ALA A 155 12.99 25.99 -11.29
N VAL A 156 12.64 25.08 -10.37
CA VAL A 156 12.86 25.23 -8.93
C VAL A 156 14.00 24.34 -8.39
N HIS A 157 14.38 23.29 -9.12
CA HIS A 157 15.49 22.39 -8.79
C HIS A 157 16.67 22.57 -9.77
N PRO A 158 17.62 23.51 -9.52
CA PRO A 158 18.70 23.81 -10.45
C PRO A 158 19.72 22.67 -10.62
N SER A 159 19.77 21.73 -9.68
CA SER A 159 20.60 20.51 -9.78
C SER A 159 19.97 19.43 -10.65
N PHE A 160 18.68 19.54 -10.99
CA PHE A 160 18.01 18.59 -11.86
C PHE A 160 18.45 18.80 -13.31
N VAL A 161 19.23 17.85 -13.82
CA VAL A 161 19.68 17.84 -15.21
C VAL A 161 18.99 16.70 -15.93
N MET A 162 18.19 17.03 -16.94
CA MET A 162 17.63 16.03 -17.84
C MET A 162 18.76 15.39 -18.65
N PRO A 163 18.84 14.05 -18.73
CA PRO A 163 19.79 13.40 -19.62
C PRO A 163 19.46 13.76 -21.07
N SER A 164 20.48 13.97 -21.88
CA SER A 164 20.32 14.12 -23.32
C SER A 164 19.90 12.78 -23.92
N GLY A 165 18.62 12.58 -24.21
CA GLY A 165 18.07 11.32 -24.70
C GLY A 165 16.61 11.45 -25.13
N PRO A 166 15.98 10.37 -25.63
CA PRO A 166 14.57 10.39 -25.98
C PRO A 166 13.74 10.82 -24.77
N THR A 167 13.02 11.94 -24.90
CA THR A 167 12.10 12.50 -23.90
C THR A 167 10.76 11.75 -23.82
N ALA A 168 10.69 10.60 -24.49
CA ALA A 168 9.52 9.75 -24.57
C ALA A 168 9.46 8.79 -23.39
N TYR A 169 8.25 8.34 -23.07
CA TYR A 169 8.01 7.31 -22.06
C TYR A 169 8.88 6.06 -22.28
N PRO A 170 9.40 5.41 -21.22
CA PRO A 170 10.16 4.16 -21.35
C PRO A 170 9.37 3.07 -22.08
N ALA A 171 10.05 2.23 -22.87
CA ALA A 171 9.42 1.15 -23.64
C ALA A 171 8.91 -0.05 -22.81
N MET A 172 9.17 -0.06 -21.49
CA MET A 172 8.66 -1.06 -20.53
C MET A 172 7.94 -0.35 -19.38
N ALA A 173 7.08 0.59 -19.73
CA ALA A 173 6.23 1.29 -18.80
C ALA A 173 4.78 0.78 -18.88
N GLY A 174 4.13 0.52 -17.74
CA GLY A 174 2.69 0.33 -17.56
C GLY A 174 2.36 0.06 -16.09
N GLY A 175 1.13 -0.34 -15.81
CA GLY A 175 0.77 -1.02 -14.57
C GLY A 175 1.13 -2.51 -14.65
N THR A 176 1.53 -3.09 -13.53
CA THR A 176 1.70 -4.52 -13.31
C THR A 176 0.48 -5.03 -12.55
N CYS A 177 -0.20 -6.02 -13.10
CA CYS A 177 -1.23 -6.77 -12.37
C CYS A 177 -0.58 -8.01 -11.75
N LYS A 178 -0.81 -8.21 -10.45
CA LYS A 178 -0.42 -9.41 -9.70
C LYS A 178 -1.69 -10.05 -9.16
N SER A 179 -1.90 -11.33 -9.42
CA SER A 179 -3.07 -12.03 -8.88
C SER A 179 -2.83 -13.52 -8.76
N ALA A 180 -3.45 -14.10 -7.75
CA ALA A 180 -3.51 -15.52 -7.52
C ALA A 180 -4.92 -15.94 -7.14
N GLY A 181 -5.35 -17.09 -7.64
CA GLY A 181 -6.57 -17.73 -7.18
C GLY A 181 -6.96 -18.96 -7.97
N HIS A 182 -8.26 -19.12 -8.24
CA HIS A 182 -8.81 -20.31 -8.86
C HIS A 182 -9.69 -20.01 -10.08
N VAL A 183 -9.87 -21.04 -10.91
CA VAL A 183 -10.85 -20.99 -11.99
C VAL A 183 -12.24 -21.32 -11.44
N TYR A 184 -13.19 -20.43 -11.67
CA TYR A 184 -14.60 -20.63 -11.38
C TYR A 184 -15.36 -20.89 -12.67
N VAL A 185 -16.57 -21.44 -12.56
CA VAL A 185 -17.48 -21.65 -13.68
C VAL A 185 -18.86 -21.11 -13.37
N ASP A 186 -19.51 -20.53 -14.37
CA ASP A 186 -20.93 -20.20 -14.32
C ASP A 186 -21.79 -21.47 -14.55
N LEU A 187 -23.12 -21.31 -14.55
CA LEU A 187 -24.07 -22.40 -14.83
C LEU A 187 -23.96 -22.98 -16.25
N ALA A 188 -23.39 -22.24 -17.20
CA ALA A 188 -23.15 -22.70 -18.56
C ALA A 188 -21.80 -23.42 -18.73
N GLY A 189 -20.96 -23.43 -17.68
CA GLY A 189 -19.62 -24.02 -17.69
C GLY A 189 -18.54 -23.10 -18.26
N ASN A 190 -18.82 -21.81 -18.44
CA ASN A 190 -17.82 -20.84 -18.90
C ASN A 190 -16.80 -20.58 -17.78
N PRO A 191 -15.48 -20.63 -18.07
CA PRO A 191 -14.46 -20.44 -17.05
C PRO A 191 -14.13 -18.96 -16.79
N TYR A 192 -13.89 -18.62 -15.53
CA TYR A 192 -13.46 -17.30 -15.05
C TYR A 192 -12.25 -17.44 -14.13
N TYR A 193 -11.25 -16.56 -14.26
CA TYR A 193 -10.08 -16.54 -13.38
C TYR A 193 -10.31 -15.54 -12.27
N ILE A 194 -10.69 -16.03 -11.09
CA ILE A 194 -11.13 -15.20 -9.97
C ILE A 194 -10.02 -15.13 -8.91
N PRO A 195 -9.60 -13.92 -8.48
CA PRO A 195 -8.76 -13.78 -7.31
C PRO A 195 -9.54 -14.23 -6.08
N ASP A 196 -9.06 -15.25 -5.39
CA ASP A 196 -9.58 -15.62 -4.07
C ASP A 196 -8.60 -15.27 -2.95
N ILE A 197 -7.34 -14.91 -3.26
CA ILE A 197 -6.39 -14.31 -2.31
C ILE A 197 -6.38 -12.78 -2.46
N GLU A 198 -5.90 -12.30 -3.61
CA GLU A 198 -5.71 -10.88 -3.87
C GLU A 198 -5.61 -10.61 -5.37
N VAL A 199 -5.99 -9.40 -5.76
CA VAL A 199 -5.65 -8.79 -7.04
C VAL A 199 -5.03 -7.43 -6.74
N VAL A 200 -3.81 -7.22 -7.23
CA VAL A 200 -3.04 -6.00 -7.01
C VAL A 200 -2.74 -5.37 -8.35
N ILE A 201 -2.94 -4.06 -8.45
CA ILE A 201 -2.42 -3.26 -9.56
C ILE A 201 -1.47 -2.23 -8.97
N GLU A 202 -0.23 -2.27 -9.43
CA GLU A 202 0.79 -1.31 -9.10
C GLU A 202 1.37 -0.71 -10.37
N LEU A 203 1.82 0.53 -10.32
CA LEU A 203 2.71 1.05 -11.35
C LEU A 203 4.10 0.45 -11.11
N SER A 204 4.88 0.19 -12.17
CA SER A 204 6.19 -0.48 -12.06
C SER A 204 7.01 0.07 -10.88
N GLU A 205 7.25 -0.79 -9.89
CA GLU A 205 7.85 -0.41 -8.61
C GLU A 205 9.35 -0.11 -8.78
N ASN A 206 9.75 1.08 -8.34
CA ASN A 206 11.12 1.53 -8.28
C ASN A 206 11.36 2.16 -6.91
N VAL A 207 12.58 2.00 -6.39
CA VAL A 207 12.98 2.53 -5.09
C VAL A 207 14.15 3.49 -5.26
N VAL A 208 14.06 4.66 -4.64
CA VAL A 208 15.18 5.58 -4.46
C VAL A 208 15.22 6.01 -2.99
N GLY A 209 16.39 5.99 -2.38
CA GLY A 209 16.57 6.38 -0.99
C GLY A 209 17.81 7.24 -0.81
N GLY A 210 17.74 8.21 0.09
CA GLY A 210 18.87 9.06 0.43
C GLY A 210 18.48 10.43 0.98
N GLU A 211 19.50 11.29 1.04
CA GLU A 211 19.38 12.66 1.49
C GLU A 211 18.59 13.49 0.49
N VAL A 212 17.56 14.19 0.96
CA VAL A 212 16.91 15.25 0.19
C VAL A 212 17.91 16.40 0.04
N THR A 213 18.12 16.85 -1.19
CA THR A 213 19.09 17.94 -1.49
C THR A 213 18.42 19.25 -1.89
N SER A 214 17.13 19.19 -2.24
CA SER A 214 16.27 20.35 -2.46
C SER A 214 14.81 19.90 -2.45
N SER A 215 13.90 20.77 -2.01
CA SER A 215 12.46 20.52 -1.95
C SER A 215 11.69 21.78 -2.33
N ASP A 216 10.52 21.60 -2.93
CA ASP A 216 9.58 22.67 -3.24
C ASP A 216 8.14 22.19 -3.03
N GLN A 217 7.49 22.72 -2.01
CA GLN A 217 6.12 22.36 -1.65
C GLN A 217 5.11 22.79 -2.72
N ALA A 218 5.35 23.91 -3.42
CA ALA A 218 4.38 24.46 -4.36
C ALA A 218 4.19 23.55 -5.59
N THR A 219 5.28 22.97 -6.08
CA THR A 219 5.28 21.97 -7.16
C THR A 219 5.04 20.55 -6.63
N GLY A 220 5.32 20.32 -5.35
CA GLY A 220 5.18 19.02 -4.69
C GLY A 220 6.35 18.09 -5.03
N THR A 221 7.56 18.66 -5.16
CA THR A 221 8.75 17.94 -5.61
C THR A 221 9.93 18.07 -4.66
N PHE A 222 10.85 17.12 -4.76
CA PHE A 222 12.14 17.15 -4.08
C PHE A 222 13.18 16.31 -4.82
N MET A 223 14.45 16.49 -4.50
CA MET A 223 15.58 15.80 -5.13
C MET A 223 16.25 14.83 -4.16
N ILE A 224 16.42 13.58 -4.55
CA ILE A 224 17.30 12.61 -3.88
C ILE A 224 18.41 12.22 -4.85
N GLY A 225 19.65 12.60 -4.53
CA GLY A 225 20.76 12.49 -5.48
C GLY A 225 20.45 13.21 -6.79
N ASN A 226 20.40 12.46 -7.90
CA ASN A 226 20.06 12.98 -9.24
C ASN A 226 18.62 12.65 -9.68
N MET A 227 17.79 12.13 -8.75
CA MET A 227 16.39 11.79 -9.01
C MET A 227 15.49 12.96 -8.56
N LEU A 228 14.71 13.48 -9.50
CA LEU A 228 13.57 14.34 -9.18
C LEU A 228 12.39 13.46 -8.79
N VAL A 229 11.89 13.66 -7.58
CA VAL A 229 10.72 12.98 -7.06
C VAL A 229 9.56 13.97 -7.00
N MET A 230 8.40 13.54 -7.47
CA MET A 230 7.13 14.26 -7.35
C MET A 230 6.13 13.39 -6.59
N LEU A 231 5.40 13.95 -5.63
CA LEU A 231 4.29 13.21 -5.01
C LEU A 231 3.27 12.81 -6.09
N ASN A 232 2.81 11.56 -6.05
CA ASN A 232 1.86 11.06 -7.05
C ASN A 232 0.57 11.91 -7.04
N LYS A 233 0.08 12.23 -8.25
CA LYS A 233 -1.15 13.00 -8.49
C LYS A 233 -2.19 12.22 -9.29
N ASP A 234 -1.93 10.93 -9.53
CA ASP A 234 -2.85 10.01 -10.19
C ASP A 234 -3.96 9.58 -9.21
N PRO A 235 -5.24 9.82 -9.51
CA PRO A 235 -6.34 9.47 -8.61
C PRO A 235 -6.51 7.96 -8.38
N ARG A 236 -5.84 7.12 -9.18
CA ARG A 236 -5.91 5.65 -9.07
C ARG A 236 -4.91 5.06 -8.08
N PHE A 237 -3.88 5.79 -7.68
CA PHE A 237 -2.81 5.25 -6.83
C PHE A 237 -2.55 6.18 -5.64
N THR A 238 -2.11 5.61 -4.52
CA THR A 238 -1.85 6.38 -3.29
C THR A 238 -0.65 7.34 -3.48
N ALA A 239 -0.49 8.23 -2.51
CA ALA A 239 0.65 9.14 -2.38
C ALA A 239 1.01 9.26 -0.90
N ASP A 240 1.12 8.11 -0.24
CA ASP A 240 1.18 8.05 1.23
C ASP A 240 2.53 8.51 1.74
N VAL A 241 2.52 9.27 2.82
CA VAL A 241 3.73 9.58 3.57
C VAL A 241 3.69 8.75 4.85
N ILE A 242 4.58 7.79 4.93
CA ILE A 242 4.74 6.89 6.05
C ILE A 242 5.80 7.50 6.96
N GLY A 243 5.32 8.01 8.09
CA GLY A 243 6.13 8.47 9.20
C GLY A 243 6.73 7.31 10.00
N LEU A 244 7.35 7.70 11.10
CA LEU A 244 8.07 6.80 11.97
C LEU A 244 7.16 5.68 12.53
N GLY A 245 7.61 4.43 12.42
CA GLY A 245 6.89 3.27 12.94
C GLY A 245 5.70 2.82 12.09
N GLY A 246 5.59 3.32 10.85
CA GLY A 246 4.55 2.95 9.90
C GLY A 246 3.29 3.80 9.99
N SER A 247 3.30 4.91 10.75
CA SER A 247 2.14 5.79 10.85
C SER A 247 1.98 6.64 9.59
N ILE A 248 0.77 6.74 9.05
CA ILE A 248 0.51 7.64 7.93
C ILE A 248 0.49 9.07 8.47
N ILE A 249 1.34 9.94 7.89
CA ILE A 249 1.40 11.36 8.24
C ILE A 249 0.88 12.24 7.09
N PRO A 250 0.27 13.40 7.38
CA PRO A 250 -0.14 14.33 6.35
C PRO A 250 1.05 14.87 5.54
N THR A 251 0.86 15.12 4.24
CA THR A 251 1.89 15.76 3.39
C THR A 251 2.29 17.14 3.90
N SER A 252 1.44 17.85 4.65
CA SER A 252 1.82 19.10 5.31
C SER A 252 2.92 18.91 6.35
N VAL A 253 2.96 17.76 7.04
CA VAL A 253 4.04 17.42 7.99
C VAL A 253 5.34 17.16 7.23
N LEU A 254 5.28 16.39 6.14
CA LEU A 254 6.43 16.18 5.24
C LEU A 254 7.07 17.51 4.83
N TRP A 255 6.28 18.47 4.34
CA TRP A 255 6.82 19.74 3.87
C TRP A 255 7.36 20.62 4.99
N ALA A 256 6.72 20.63 6.16
CA ALA A 256 7.22 21.34 7.33
C ALA A 256 8.57 20.77 7.78
N GLU A 257 8.69 19.44 7.82
CA GLU A 257 9.93 18.75 8.19
C GLU A 257 11.04 18.97 7.16
N LEU A 258 10.76 18.88 5.86
CA LEU A 258 11.76 19.18 4.83
C LEU A 258 12.21 20.64 4.85
N ALA A 259 11.35 21.58 5.26
CA ALA A 259 11.73 22.97 5.43
C ALA A 259 12.62 23.19 6.67
N ALA A 260 12.39 22.45 7.76
CA ALA A 260 13.19 22.51 8.98
C ALA A 260 14.52 21.73 8.84
N ASN A 261 14.49 20.62 8.10
CA ASN A 261 15.55 19.64 7.94
C ASN A 261 15.80 19.41 6.44
N PRO A 262 16.48 20.35 5.75
CA PRO A 262 16.66 20.30 4.30
C PRO A 262 17.48 19.12 3.76
N ASN A 263 18.03 18.30 4.68
CA ASN A 263 18.90 17.14 4.43
C ASN A 263 18.31 15.86 5.06
N ALA A 264 16.99 15.80 5.22
CA ALA A 264 16.35 14.61 5.77
C ALA A 264 16.57 13.39 4.86
N GLN A 265 16.65 12.21 5.48
CA GLN A 265 16.69 10.93 4.76
C GLN A 265 15.28 10.49 4.47
N LEU A 266 15.00 10.21 3.19
CA LEU A 266 13.74 9.63 2.74
C LEU A 266 14.03 8.40 1.90
N ASP A 267 13.17 7.38 2.01
CA ASP A 267 13.03 6.37 0.97
C ASP A 267 11.73 6.60 0.23
N VAL A 268 11.78 6.45 -1.07
CA VAL A 268 10.65 6.68 -1.95
C VAL A 268 10.46 5.42 -2.76
N VAL A 269 9.25 4.90 -2.72
CA VAL A 269 8.79 3.90 -3.64
C VAL A 269 7.79 4.54 -4.57
N GLY A 270 7.95 4.27 -5.84
CA GLY A 270 7.10 4.85 -6.85
C GLY A 270 7.50 4.36 -8.22
N HIS A 271 7.16 5.15 -9.22
CA HIS A 271 7.33 4.71 -10.58
C HIS A 271 8.09 5.74 -11.40
N MET A 272 9.11 5.26 -12.11
CA MET A 272 10.00 6.11 -12.88
C MET A 272 9.43 6.49 -14.24
N ILE A 273 9.75 7.71 -14.68
CA ILE A 273 9.61 8.18 -16.06
C ILE A 273 11.01 8.52 -16.56
N GLY A 274 11.56 7.63 -17.39
CA GLY A 274 12.98 7.69 -17.76
C GLY A 274 13.87 7.32 -16.57
N GLU A 275 15.06 7.91 -16.50
CA GLU A 275 16.09 7.56 -15.50
C GLU A 275 16.18 8.54 -14.33
N HIS A 276 15.51 9.70 -14.39
CA HIS A 276 15.73 10.81 -13.44
C HIS A 276 14.45 11.44 -12.88
N PHE A 277 13.28 10.95 -13.25
CA PHE A 277 12.01 11.45 -12.72
C PHE A 277 11.23 10.28 -12.13
N MET A 278 10.67 10.46 -10.93
CA MET A 278 9.84 9.48 -10.25
C MET A 278 8.58 10.14 -9.69
N TYR A 279 7.43 9.50 -9.87
CA TYR A 279 6.24 9.80 -9.07
C TYR A 279 6.21 8.86 -7.86
N ALA A 280 6.22 9.42 -6.65
CA ALA A 280 6.18 8.70 -5.39
C ALA A 280 4.77 8.17 -5.10
N GLN A 281 4.63 6.86 -4.96
CA GLN A 281 3.39 6.22 -4.50
C GLN A 281 3.36 6.13 -2.97
N TRP A 282 4.49 5.82 -2.35
CA TRP A 282 4.67 5.99 -0.91
C TRP A 282 6.08 6.46 -0.57
N LEU A 283 6.18 7.18 0.53
CA LEU A 283 7.43 7.69 1.08
C LEU A 283 7.60 7.13 2.47
N GLU A 284 8.75 6.55 2.78
CA GLU A 284 9.12 6.16 4.12
C GLU A 284 10.06 7.22 4.73
N THR A 285 9.72 7.65 5.93
CA THR A 285 10.38 8.76 6.62
C THR A 285 10.52 8.43 8.11
N GLU A 286 11.41 9.14 8.81
CA GLU A 286 11.50 9.09 10.27
C GLU A 286 10.70 10.22 10.94
N PHE A 287 9.83 10.91 10.18
CA PHE A 287 9.06 12.04 10.67
C PHE A 287 7.88 11.60 11.52
N ILE A 288 7.48 12.47 12.45
CA ILE A 288 6.38 12.24 13.38
C ILE A 288 5.39 13.38 13.25
N ASP A 289 4.11 13.08 13.00
CA ASP A 289 3.05 14.06 13.19
C ASP A 289 2.78 14.23 14.70
N VAL A 290 3.39 15.24 15.31
CA VAL A 290 3.22 15.54 16.74
C VAL A 290 1.78 15.96 17.11
N THR A 291 0.94 16.26 16.13
CA THR A 291 -0.46 16.67 16.38
C THR A 291 -1.43 15.50 16.34
N ALA A 292 -1.03 14.37 15.74
CA ALA A 292 -1.84 13.16 15.71
C ALA A 292 -1.73 12.38 17.03
N PRO A 293 -2.76 11.61 17.43
CA PRO A 293 -2.65 10.64 18.53
C PRO A 293 -1.51 9.63 18.28
N PRO A 294 -0.98 8.99 19.34
CA PRO A 294 -0.08 7.86 19.18
C PRO A 294 -0.72 6.71 18.39
N THR A 295 0.09 5.90 17.73
CA THR A 295 -0.33 4.79 16.86
C THR A 295 0.41 3.52 17.26
N ILE A 296 -0.33 2.42 17.42
CA ILE A 296 0.22 1.09 17.66
C ILE A 296 0.20 0.30 16.34
N THR A 297 1.37 -0.11 15.87
CA THR A 297 1.53 -0.94 14.67
C THR A 297 2.08 -2.30 15.02
N ALA A 298 1.63 -3.35 14.33
CA ALA A 298 2.18 -4.70 14.44
C ALA A 298 2.77 -5.14 13.10
N GLU A 299 4.08 -5.33 13.05
CA GLU A 299 4.77 -5.77 11.83
C GLU A 299 4.88 -7.28 11.71
N GLN A 300 4.92 -7.96 12.85
CA GLN A 300 5.08 -9.41 12.89
C GLN A 300 4.13 -10.00 13.90
N TRP A 301 3.27 -10.90 13.42
CA TRP A 301 2.43 -11.71 14.29
C TRP A 301 2.58 -13.19 13.95
N LEU A 302 2.29 -14.02 14.94
CA LEU A 302 2.26 -15.46 14.79
C LEU A 302 1.25 -16.05 15.78
N PHE A 303 0.29 -16.79 15.24
CA PHE A 303 -0.57 -17.68 15.99
C PHE A 303 -0.11 -19.12 15.77
N ARG A 304 -0.05 -19.90 16.84
CA ARG A 304 0.21 -21.34 16.80
C ARG A 304 -0.68 -22.04 17.81
N ASP A 305 -1.74 -22.67 17.31
CA ASP A 305 -2.69 -23.43 18.13
C ASP A 305 -2.04 -24.66 18.76
N ASP A 306 -1.22 -25.38 17.99
CA ASP A 306 -0.55 -26.61 18.41
C ASP A 306 0.41 -26.41 19.60
N ALA A 307 0.83 -25.18 19.84
CA ALA A 307 1.81 -24.82 20.86
C ALA A 307 1.29 -23.74 21.83
N ASP A 308 -0.03 -23.46 21.81
CA ASP A 308 -0.69 -22.38 22.54
C ASP A 308 0.17 -21.11 22.62
N ARG A 309 0.61 -20.65 21.45
CA ARG A 309 1.57 -19.55 21.34
C ARG A 309 1.09 -18.43 20.43
N ILE A 310 1.05 -17.23 21.00
CA ILE A 310 0.83 -15.99 20.27
C ILE A 310 2.06 -15.10 20.41
N ARG A 311 2.49 -14.50 19.30
CA ARG A 311 3.57 -13.50 19.30
C ARG A 311 3.13 -12.30 18.50
N PHE A 312 3.40 -11.11 19.03
CA PHE A 312 3.34 -9.86 18.30
C PHE A 312 4.65 -9.10 18.49
N ARG A 313 5.09 -8.41 17.45
CA ARG A 313 6.15 -7.41 17.50
C ARG A 313 5.71 -6.21 16.69
N GLY A 314 6.06 -5.05 17.19
CA GLY A 314 5.68 -3.82 16.55
C GLY A 314 6.15 -2.62 17.34
N PHE A 315 5.53 -1.49 17.04
CA PHE A 315 5.94 -0.18 17.52
C PHE A 315 4.74 0.59 18.08
N LEU A 316 5.02 1.42 19.07
CA LEU A 316 4.21 2.55 19.47
C LEU A 316 4.98 3.81 19.07
N ASP A 317 4.43 4.59 18.13
CA ASP A 317 4.94 5.93 17.88
C ASP A 317 4.60 6.85 19.07
N LYS A 318 5.37 7.93 19.27
CA LYS A 318 5.21 8.85 20.41
C LYS A 318 4.98 8.11 21.75
N PRO A 319 5.92 7.24 22.17
CA PRO A 319 5.73 6.38 23.33
C PRO A 319 5.77 7.12 24.67
N LEU A 320 5.99 8.44 24.64
CA LEU A 320 6.05 9.30 25.81
C LEU A 320 4.78 10.16 25.86
N ASP A 321 4.22 10.29 27.05
CA ASP A 321 3.12 11.18 27.35
C ASP A 321 3.59 12.64 27.28
N GLU A 322 3.26 13.32 26.20
CA GLU A 322 3.60 14.72 25.96
C GLU A 322 2.73 15.69 26.77
N THR A 323 1.62 15.24 27.36
CA THR A 323 0.79 16.07 28.26
C THR A 323 1.48 16.32 29.60
N LEU A 324 2.46 15.48 29.93
CA LEU A 324 3.31 15.60 31.09
C LEU A 324 4.67 16.12 30.65
N ASN A 325 5.06 17.29 31.16
CA ASN A 325 6.37 17.93 30.93
C ASN A 325 7.61 17.05 31.27
N ASN A 326 7.40 15.82 31.77
CA ASN A 326 8.44 14.86 32.13
C ASN A 326 8.60 13.70 31.13
N GLY A 327 7.80 13.62 30.06
CA GLY A 327 7.93 12.56 29.05
C GLY A 327 7.78 11.16 29.65
N THR A 328 6.70 10.94 30.41
CA THR A 328 6.47 9.65 31.07
C THR A 328 6.12 8.59 30.03
N LEU A 329 6.70 7.40 30.12
CA LEU A 329 6.40 6.32 29.18
C LEU A 329 4.92 5.91 29.26
N LEU A 330 4.26 5.83 28.12
CA LEU A 330 2.92 5.25 28.01
C LEU A 330 2.95 3.78 28.45
N THR A 331 1.85 3.30 29.01
CA THR A 331 1.71 1.89 29.38
C THR A 331 0.97 1.14 28.29
N LEU A 332 1.61 0.15 27.65
CA LEU A 332 0.97 -0.68 26.64
C LEU A 332 0.25 -1.86 27.32
N HIS A 333 -1.03 -2.02 27.05
CA HIS A 333 -1.84 -3.17 27.45
C HIS A 333 -2.15 -4.01 26.23
N VAL A 334 -2.24 -5.33 26.44
CA VAL A 334 -2.54 -6.31 25.40
C VAL A 334 -3.57 -7.28 25.92
N GLN A 335 -4.73 -7.28 25.26
CA GLN A 335 -5.86 -8.13 25.56
C GLN A 335 -6.05 -9.17 24.46
N PHE A 336 -6.05 -10.44 24.86
CA PHE A 336 -6.47 -11.56 24.02
C PHE A 336 -7.94 -11.84 24.32
N ARG A 337 -8.80 -11.84 23.30
CA ARG A 337 -10.25 -11.87 23.46
C ARG A 337 -10.91 -12.99 22.63
N ASN A 338 -12.10 -13.38 23.07
CA ASN A 338 -13.08 -14.17 22.33
C ASN A 338 -14.41 -13.40 22.35
N GLY A 339 -14.69 -12.69 21.27
CA GLY A 339 -15.75 -11.69 21.20
C GLY A 339 -15.66 -10.68 22.34
N ALA A 340 -16.70 -10.59 23.16
CA ALA A 340 -16.74 -9.66 24.28
C ALA A 340 -15.86 -10.08 25.48
N VAL A 341 -15.41 -11.34 25.54
CA VAL A 341 -14.71 -11.91 26.71
C VAL A 341 -13.20 -11.69 26.59
N THR A 342 -12.59 -11.06 27.59
CA THR A 342 -11.13 -10.99 27.73
C THR A 342 -10.61 -12.28 28.35
N LEU A 343 -9.81 -13.02 27.59
CA LEU A 343 -9.20 -14.28 28.01
C LEU A 343 -7.90 -14.05 28.80
N LEU A 344 -7.13 -13.05 28.40
CA LEU A 344 -5.90 -12.64 29.05
C LEU A 344 -5.69 -11.14 28.82
N ASP A 345 -5.33 -10.42 29.87
CA ASP A 345 -4.94 -9.00 29.83
C ASP A 345 -3.56 -8.86 30.47
N ARG A 346 -2.65 -8.18 29.79
CA ARG A 346 -1.28 -7.99 30.27
C ARG A 346 -0.74 -6.62 29.90
N VAL A 347 0.10 -6.11 30.79
CA VAL A 347 0.93 -4.95 30.51
C VAL A 347 2.23 -5.40 29.85
N GLU A 348 2.60 -4.73 28.78
CA GLU A 348 3.86 -4.94 28.07
C GLU A 348 4.81 -3.78 28.30
N ALA A 349 6.08 -4.12 28.51
CA ALA A 349 7.14 -3.13 28.55
C ALA A 349 7.42 -2.61 27.14
N LEU A 350 7.41 -1.29 27.01
CA LEU A 350 7.97 -0.60 25.85
C LEU A 350 9.47 -0.39 26.06
N VAL A 351 10.24 -0.67 25.03
CA VAL A 351 11.67 -0.36 24.98
C VAL A 351 11.86 0.78 24.00
N ILE A 352 12.30 1.93 24.49
CA ILE A 352 12.59 3.08 23.63
C ILE A 352 13.85 2.78 22.82
N ASP A 353 13.72 2.83 21.50
CA ASP A 353 14.86 2.86 20.61
C ASP A 353 15.55 4.22 20.74
N PRO A 354 16.81 4.28 21.20
CA PRO A 354 17.51 5.55 21.41
C PRO A 354 17.83 6.31 20.12
N LEU A 355 17.73 5.66 18.95
CA LEU A 355 17.99 6.32 17.66
C LEU A 355 16.72 6.94 17.09
N SER A 356 15.63 6.17 17.05
CA SER A 356 14.36 6.64 16.47
C SER A 356 13.42 7.31 17.48
N GLY A 357 13.58 7.02 18.77
CA GLY A 357 12.62 7.45 19.80
C GLY A 357 11.34 6.61 19.85
N MET A 358 11.19 5.57 19.02
CA MET A 358 10.02 4.69 19.02
C MET A 358 9.97 3.77 20.23
N GLY A 359 8.77 3.43 20.68
CA GLY A 359 8.54 2.39 21.68
C GLY A 359 8.40 1.03 21.02
N GLN A 360 9.39 0.16 21.14
CA GLN A 360 9.31 -1.22 20.66
C GLN A 360 8.59 -2.08 21.69
N TYR A 361 7.66 -2.92 21.22
CA TYR A 361 7.04 -3.94 22.06
C TYR A 361 7.26 -5.34 21.51
N ARG A 362 7.25 -6.32 22.42
CA ARG A 362 7.39 -7.73 22.07
C ARG A 362 6.50 -8.60 22.94
N VAL A 363 5.29 -8.83 22.46
CA VAL A 363 4.33 -9.73 23.08
C VAL A 363 4.74 -11.17 22.83
N ARG A 364 4.77 -11.95 23.91
CA ARG A 364 4.90 -13.41 23.82
C ARG A 364 3.99 -14.04 24.86
N SER A 365 2.92 -14.65 24.38
CA SER A 365 2.11 -15.56 25.18
C SER A 365 2.48 -17.00 24.78
N ARG A 366 2.84 -17.83 25.76
CA ARG A 366 3.06 -19.27 25.55
C ARG A 366 2.44 -20.00 26.73
N ASP A 367 1.48 -20.88 26.46
CA ASP A 367 0.77 -21.65 27.49
C ASP A 367 -0.01 -20.76 28.49
N GLU A 368 -0.23 -19.47 28.17
CA GLU A 368 -0.95 -18.50 29.04
C GLU A 368 -2.41 -18.29 28.59
N VAL A 369 -2.69 -18.50 27.30
CA VAL A 369 -4.03 -18.40 26.72
C VAL A 369 -4.21 -19.56 25.75
N ASN A 370 -5.39 -20.18 25.74
CA ASN A 370 -5.75 -21.16 24.73
C ASN A 370 -5.92 -20.41 23.39
N VAL A 371 -5.01 -20.62 22.46
CA VAL A 371 -4.91 -19.81 21.25
C VAL A 371 -6.08 -20.07 20.31
N SER A 372 -6.59 -21.31 20.29
CA SER A 372 -7.78 -21.68 19.51
C SER A 372 -9.05 -20.95 19.94
N LEU A 373 -9.06 -20.31 21.12
CA LEU A 373 -10.18 -19.49 21.58
C LEU A 373 -9.98 -18.01 21.31
N VAL A 374 -8.81 -17.55 20.88
CA VAL A 374 -8.53 -16.13 20.64
C VAL A 374 -8.98 -15.76 19.24
N ASP A 375 -10.02 -14.92 19.13
CA ASP A 375 -10.48 -14.35 17.86
C ASP A 375 -9.97 -12.92 17.62
N THR A 376 -9.57 -12.24 18.69
CA THR A 376 -9.22 -10.83 18.65
C THR A 376 -8.04 -10.55 19.57
N VAL A 377 -7.09 -9.75 19.11
CA VAL A 377 -6.05 -9.15 19.92
C VAL A 377 -6.23 -7.65 19.89
N GLU A 378 -6.50 -7.06 21.05
CA GLU A 378 -6.61 -5.61 21.22
C GLU A 378 -5.38 -5.12 21.98
N MET A 379 -4.74 -4.07 21.47
CA MET A 379 -3.69 -3.37 22.19
C MET A 379 -4.10 -1.93 22.39
N TYR A 380 -3.88 -1.40 23.58
CA TYR A 380 -4.15 0.00 23.87
C TYR A 380 -3.07 0.57 24.78
N ALA A 381 -2.73 1.83 24.55
CA ALA A 381 -1.79 2.56 25.38
C ALA A 381 -2.55 3.48 26.34
N THR A 382 -2.11 3.55 27.60
CA THR A 382 -2.66 4.47 28.59
C THR A 382 -1.63 5.49 29.06
N ASP A 383 -2.09 6.70 29.34
CA ASP A 383 -1.31 7.75 30.01
C ASP A 383 -1.09 7.45 31.50
N SER A 384 -0.43 8.37 32.23
CA SER A 384 -0.17 8.17 33.66
C SER A 384 -1.43 8.21 34.54
N SER A 385 -2.54 8.74 34.02
CA SER A 385 -3.84 8.75 34.69
C SER A 385 -4.63 7.45 34.47
N GLY A 386 -4.14 6.59 33.57
CA GLY A 386 -4.82 5.37 33.13
C GLY A 386 -5.84 5.60 32.02
N ALA A 387 -5.91 6.81 31.45
CA ALA A 387 -6.77 7.09 30.31
C ALA A 387 -6.16 6.49 29.03
N VAL A 388 -7.01 5.86 28.20
CA VAL A 388 -6.58 5.31 26.91
C VAL A 388 -6.28 6.46 25.95
N VAL A 389 -5.06 6.48 25.42
CA VAL A 389 -4.62 7.49 24.44
C VAL A 389 -4.68 6.98 23.01
N THR A 390 -4.55 5.67 22.81
CA THR A 390 -4.68 5.02 21.51
C THR A 390 -5.01 3.54 21.68
N SER A 391 -5.63 2.94 20.67
CA SER A 391 -5.88 1.51 20.59
C SER A 391 -5.85 1.00 19.15
N SER A 392 -5.42 -0.25 18.99
CA SER A 392 -5.40 -0.99 17.73
C SER A 392 -5.96 -2.39 17.97
N THR A 393 -6.69 -2.91 16.99
CA THR A 393 -7.34 -4.24 17.07
C THR A 393 -6.94 -5.08 15.87
N TRP A 394 -6.55 -6.33 16.14
CA TRP A 394 -6.27 -7.34 15.13
C TRP A 394 -7.27 -8.48 15.27
N LEU A 395 -7.96 -8.78 14.18
CA LEU A 395 -8.88 -9.92 14.09
C LEU A 395 -8.11 -11.13 13.58
N ARG A 396 -8.23 -12.24 14.29
CA ARG A 396 -7.80 -13.54 13.79
C ARG A 396 -8.88 -14.04 12.83
N VAL A 397 -8.54 -14.10 11.56
CA VAL A 397 -9.36 -14.78 10.56
C VAL A 397 -8.74 -16.17 10.38
N ASP A 398 -9.42 -17.19 10.90
CA ASP A 398 -9.04 -18.57 10.63
C ASP A 398 -9.37 -18.90 9.18
N VAL A 399 -8.32 -19.20 8.42
CA VAL A 399 -8.44 -19.73 7.07
C VAL A 399 -8.56 -21.24 7.24
N GLU A 400 -9.79 -21.76 7.23
CA GLU A 400 -10.09 -23.20 7.31
C GLU A 400 -9.54 -23.99 6.10
#